data_AF-A0A2W5GST5-F1
#
_entry.id   AF-A0A2W5GST5-F1
#
_cell.length_a   1.000
_cell.length_b   1.000
_cell.length_c   1.000
_cell.angle_alpha   90.00
_cell.angle_beta   90.00
_cell.angle_gamma   90.00
#
_symmetry.space_group_name_H-M   'P 1'
#
loop_
_entity.id
_entity.type
_entity.pdbx_description
1 polymer ?
#
loop_
_entity_poly.entity_id
_entity_poly.type
_entity_poly.pdbx_seq_one_letter_code
_entity_poly.pdbx_strand_id
1 'polypeptide(L)'
;YDCFSSKLDTTPYIIKEVQVDTSLRNPCNTASALLSEKWNFKKEDAAPDVELNEVVWKSVKGENAIMPSPRRSAFVKVSKKKDDDDD
;
A
#
# COMPACT_ATOMS: atom_id res chain seq x y z
N TYR A 1 -6.00 -19.25 5.29
CA TYR A 1 -5.49 -20.28 4.37
C TYR A 1 -6.55 -20.66 3.32
N ASP A 2 -7.60 -19.84 3.13
CA ASP A 2 -8.75 -20.12 2.23
C ASP A 2 -8.65 -19.37 0.90
N CYS A 3 -7.45 -19.31 0.31
CA CYS A 3 -7.25 -18.58 -0.95
C CYS A 3 -7.61 -19.40 -2.20
N PHE A 4 -7.90 -20.70 -2.05
CA PHE A 4 -8.15 -21.61 -3.17
C PHE A 4 -9.38 -22.49 -2.91
N SER A 5 -10.21 -22.62 -3.94
CA SER A 5 -11.36 -23.52 -3.96
C SER A 5 -10.96 -24.88 -4.54
N SER A 6 -11.50 -25.96 -3.98
CA SER A 6 -11.35 -27.33 -4.52
C SER A 6 -12.27 -27.60 -5.72
N LYS A 7 -13.22 -26.70 -6.00
CA LYS A 7 -14.12 -26.77 -7.15
C LYS A 7 -13.58 -25.89 -8.28
N LEU A 8 -13.42 -26.49 -9.47
CA LEU A 8 -13.02 -25.80 -10.68
C LEU A 8 -14.15 -24.86 -11.14
N ASP A 9 -13.81 -23.59 -11.37
CA ASP A 9 -14.67 -22.61 -12.04
C ASP A 9 -14.23 -22.49 -13.50
N THR A 10 -15.13 -22.81 -14.43
CA THR A 10 -14.90 -22.75 -15.88
C THR A 10 -15.57 -21.55 -16.54
N THR A 11 -16.09 -20.60 -15.76
CA THR A 11 -16.70 -19.39 -16.31
C THR A 11 -15.67 -18.61 -17.14
N PRO A 12 -15.97 -18.28 -18.41
CA PRO A 12 -15.05 -17.55 -19.26
C PRO A 12 -14.90 -16.11 -18.74
N TYR A 13 -13.68 -15.57 -18.83
CA TYR A 13 -13.43 -14.18 -18.48
C TYR A 13 -14.12 -13.25 -19.47
N ILE A 14 -14.97 -12.36 -18.97
CA ILE A 14 -15.57 -11.28 -19.75
C ILE A 14 -14.58 -10.12 -19.76
N ILE A 15 -14.09 -9.76 -20.94
CA ILE A 15 -13.19 -8.60 -21.09
C ILE A 15 -13.89 -7.35 -20.58
N LYS A 16 -13.21 -6.65 -19.68
CA LYS A 16 -13.61 -5.33 -19.22
C LYS A 16 -13.06 -4.29 -20.20
N GLU A 17 -13.96 -3.51 -20.79
CA GLU A 17 -13.59 -2.42 -21.68
C GLU A 17 -12.75 -1.36 -20.95
N VAL A 18 -11.93 -0.66 -21.74
CA VAL A 18 -11.07 0.43 -21.26
C VAL A 18 -11.95 1.55 -20.70
N GLN A 19 -11.85 1.80 -19.39
CA GLN A 19 -12.65 2.81 -18.69
C GLN A 19 -12.01 4.20 -18.66
N VAL A 20 -10.73 4.30 -19.05
CA VAL A 20 -9.91 5.52 -18.99
C VAL A 20 -9.01 5.57 -20.21
N ASP A 21 -8.74 6.76 -20.73
CA ASP A 21 -7.82 6.91 -21.86
C ASP A 21 -6.42 6.38 -21.48
N THR A 22 -5.90 5.44 -22.28
CA THR A 22 -4.60 4.78 -22.07
C THR A 22 -3.42 5.69 -22.36
N SER A 23 -3.66 6.84 -22.97
CA SER A 23 -2.64 7.87 -23.24
C SER A 23 -2.47 8.84 -22.08
N LEU A 24 -3.36 8.79 -21.07
CA LEU A 24 -3.29 9.67 -19.91
C LEU A 24 -2.00 9.43 -19.13
N ARG A 25 -1.33 10.54 -18.80
CA ARG A 25 -0.16 10.57 -17.94
C ARG A 25 -0.44 11.48 -16.76
N ASN A 26 0.28 11.24 -15.66
CA ASN A 26 0.24 12.14 -14.53
C ASN A 26 0.74 13.53 -14.96
N PRO A 27 0.09 14.62 -14.52
CA PRO A 27 0.51 15.97 -14.85
C PRO A 27 1.94 16.24 -14.33
N CYS A 28 2.75 16.88 -15.16
CA CYS A 28 4.09 17.32 -14.76
C CYS A 28 4.01 18.43 -13.71
N ASN A 29 5.03 18.56 -12.87
CA ASN A 29 5.23 19.66 -11.91
C ASN A 29 4.15 19.81 -10.83
N THR A 30 3.51 18.72 -10.39
CA THR A 30 2.71 18.77 -9.16
C THR A 30 3.61 18.88 -7.92
N ALA A 31 3.04 19.32 -6.80
CA ALA A 31 3.77 19.41 -5.53
C ALA A 31 4.34 18.04 -5.12
N SER A 32 3.55 16.97 -5.28
CA SER A 32 3.99 15.60 -5.03
C SER A 32 5.13 15.16 -5.96
N ALA A 33 5.10 15.56 -7.24
CA ALA A 33 6.18 15.25 -8.18
C ALA A 33 7.49 15.95 -7.78
N LEU A 34 7.45 17.26 -7.49
CA LEU A 34 8.60 18.04 -7.05
C LEU A 34 9.18 17.57 -5.71
N LEU A 35 8.35 17.03 -4.83
CA LEU A 35 8.79 16.44 -3.57
C LEU A 35 9.55 15.13 -3.82
N SER A 36 8.92 14.21 -4.58
CA SER A 36 9.48 12.88 -4.86
C SER A 36 10.79 12.90 -5.63
N GLU A 37 11.01 13.90 -6.49
CA GLU A 37 12.24 14.09 -7.26
C GLU A 37 13.49 14.26 -6.37
N LYS A 38 13.31 14.74 -5.14
CA LYS A 38 14.40 14.99 -4.19
C LYS A 38 14.83 13.74 -3.42
N TRP A 39 14.07 12.65 -3.50
CA TRP A 39 14.33 11.45 -2.70
C TRP A 39 15.38 10.55 -3.33
N ASN A 40 16.11 9.84 -2.46
CA ASN A 40 17.11 8.88 -2.90
C ASN A 40 16.50 7.49 -3.04
N PHE A 41 16.25 7.06 -4.28
CA PHE A 41 15.78 5.71 -4.58
C PHE A 41 16.89 4.70 -4.90
N LYS A 42 18.17 5.08 -4.75
CA LYS A 42 19.30 4.18 -5.06
C LYS A 42 19.53 3.11 -3.99
N LYS A 43 19.05 3.35 -2.76
CA LYS A 43 19.22 2.46 -1.62
C LYS A 43 17.85 2.14 -1.03
N GLU A 44 17.66 0.89 -0.63
CA GLU A 44 16.49 0.46 0.13
C GLU A 44 16.31 1.31 1.40
N ASP A 45 15.05 1.66 1.69
CA ASP A 45 14.63 2.43 2.87
C ASP A 45 15.28 3.83 3.03
N ALA A 46 15.82 4.40 1.95
CA ALA A 46 16.40 5.75 1.98
C ALA A 46 15.38 6.88 1.76
N ALA A 47 14.16 6.56 1.31
CA ALA A 47 13.07 7.51 1.14
C ALA A 47 12.21 7.60 2.41
N PRO A 48 11.63 8.76 2.73
CA PRO A 48 10.77 8.93 3.90
C PRO A 48 9.44 8.16 3.73
N ASP A 49 9.20 7.15 4.57
CA ASP A 49 8.03 6.25 4.51
C ASP A 49 6.68 7.01 4.46
N VAL A 50 6.43 7.91 5.41
CA VAL A 50 5.12 8.60 5.51
C VAL A 50 4.87 9.50 4.29
N GLU A 51 5.86 10.28 3.88
CA GLU A 51 5.73 11.20 2.75
C GLU A 51 5.63 10.42 1.42
N LEU A 52 6.39 9.32 1.29
CA LEU A 52 6.31 8.42 0.15
C LEU A 52 4.91 7.83 0.02
N ASN A 53 4.34 7.34 1.11
CA ASN A 53 2.98 6.80 1.13
C ASN A 53 1.94 7.87 0.75
N GLU A 54 2.12 9.11 1.21
CA GLU A 54 1.22 10.21 0.87
C GLU A 54 1.29 10.57 -0.62
N VAL A 55 2.49 10.63 -1.20
CA VAL A 55 2.68 10.86 -2.64
C VAL A 55 2.07 9.73 -3.47
N VAL A 56 2.24 8.47 -3.06
CA VAL A 56 1.61 7.33 -3.73
C VAL A 56 0.09 7.43 -3.65
N TRP A 57 -0.46 7.77 -2.49
CA TRP A 57 -1.91 7.96 -2.32
C TRP A 57 -2.46 9.05 -3.25
N LYS A 58 -1.81 10.21 -3.30
CA LYS A 58 -2.16 11.34 -4.17
C LYS A 58 -2.04 11.01 -5.65
N SER A 59 -1.08 10.16 -6.04
CA SER A 59 -0.97 9.72 -7.45
C SER A 59 -2.16 8.88 -7.93
N VAL A 60 -2.79 8.12 -7.02
CA VAL A 60 -3.93 7.24 -7.34
C VAL A 60 -5.27 7.96 -7.14
N LYS A 61 -5.40 8.77 -6.08
CA LYS A 61 -6.65 9.41 -5.68
C LYS A 61 -6.76 10.88 -6.11
N GLY A 62 -5.69 11.45 -6.66
CA GLY A 62 -5.57 12.85 -7.05
C GLY A 62 -4.79 13.68 -6.02
N GLU A 63 -4.17 14.77 -6.48
CA GLU A 63 -3.28 15.63 -5.68
C GLU A 63 -3.94 16.20 -4.42
N ASN A 64 -5.27 16.42 -4.47
CA ASN A 64 -6.06 16.95 -3.37
C ASN A 64 -6.54 15.87 -2.37
N ALA A 65 -6.19 14.61 -2.59
CA ALA A 65 -6.60 13.52 -1.73
C ALA A 65 -5.82 13.54 -0.40
N ILE A 66 -6.55 13.38 0.71
CA ILE A 66 -5.96 13.25 2.04
C ILE A 66 -5.69 11.76 2.30
N MET A 67 -4.44 11.42 2.60
CA MET A 67 -4.07 10.06 2.99
C MET A 67 -4.64 9.75 4.38
N PRO A 68 -5.37 8.63 4.56
CA PRO A 68 -5.81 8.21 5.89
C PRO A 68 -4.61 7.90 6.80
N SER A 69 -4.81 8.04 8.12
CA SER A 69 -3.73 7.80 9.08
C SER A 69 -3.14 6.39 8.94
N PRO A 70 -1.80 6.24 8.94
CA PRO A 70 -1.15 4.95 8.83
C PRO A 70 -1.62 3.99 9.93
N ARG A 71 -2.09 2.81 9.54
CA ARG A 71 -2.39 1.72 10.48
C ARG A 71 -1.16 0.83 10.62
N ARG A 72 -0.53 0.86 11.79
CA ARG A 72 0.59 -0.03 12.14
C ARG A 72 0.09 -1.12 13.07
N SER A 73 0.14 -2.37 12.61
CA SER A 73 -0.18 -3.53 13.45
C SER A 73 1.08 -4.00 14.18
N ALA A 74 1.05 -4.09 15.50
CA ALA A 74 2.12 -4.71 16.29
C ALA A 74 1.72 -6.13 16.69
N PHE A 75 2.53 -7.13 16.32
CA PHE A 75 2.34 -8.50 16.81
C PHE A 75 2.96 -8.63 18.20
N VAL A 76 2.13 -8.51 19.25
CA VAL A 76 2.57 -8.73 20.63
C VAL A 76 2.51 -10.22 20.94
N LYS A 77 3.66 -10.87 21.12
CA LYS A 77 3.75 -12.19 21.75
C LYS A 77 3.82 -12.00 23.27
N VAL A 78 2.70 -12.19 23.97
CA VAL A 78 2.70 -12.21 25.44
C VAL A 78 3.30 -13.55 25.88
N SER A 79 4.47 -13.54 26.52
CA SER A 79 4.99 -14.72 27.20
C SER A 79 4.09 -15.02 28.39
N LYS A 80 3.55 -16.25 28.45
CA LYS A 80 2.81 -16.74 29.62
C LYS A 80 3.81 -16.80 30.78
N LYS A 81 3.61 -15.99 31.83
CA LYS A 81 4.31 -16.21 33.10
C LYS A 81 3.98 -17.63 33.55
N LYS A 82 4.99 -18.40 33.91
CA LYS A 82 4.79 -19.62 34.71
C LYS A 82 4.32 -19.12 36.07
N ASP A 83 3.13 -19.56 36.47
CA ASP A 83 2.75 -19.52 37.88
C ASP A 83 3.67 -20.54 38.56
N ASP A 84 4.65 -20.06 39.33
CA ASP A 84 5.39 -20.92 40.25
C ASP A 84 4.42 -21.26 41.39
N ASP A 85 3.77 -22.43 41.26
CA ASP A 85 3.32 -23.24 42.40
C ASP A 85 4.58 -23.64 43.19
N ASP A 86 4.74 -23.15 44.41
CA ASP A 86 5.46 -23.86 45.48
C ASP A 86 5.01 -23.33 46.86
N ASP A 87 4.26 -24.19 47.56
CA ASP A 87 3.86 -24.27 48.99
C ASP A 87 3.05 -23.15 49.68
#